data_AF-A0A6M0IJE4-F1
#
_entry.id   AF-A0A6M0IJE4-F1
#
_cell.length_a   1.000
_cell.length_b   1.000
_cell.length_c   1.000
_cell.angle_alpha   90.00
_cell.angle_beta   90.00
_cell.angle_gamma   90.00
#
_symmetry.space_group_name_H-M   'P 1'
#
loop_
_entity.id
_entity.type
_entity.pdbx_description
1 polymer ?
#
loop_
_entity_poly.entity_id
_entity_poly.type
_entity_poly.pdbx_seq_one_letter_code
_entity_poly.pdbx_strand_id
1 'polypeptide(L)'
;MEETFDVLSEFVRTGGIVVHVHLLDNGLRTPLPSEAFDGEPIASHIRKLEVEWTTLLNESVNPQSATHQLLTSCSGRLHETYQTRIDWLEAAIRKTEGRIHRLPRTAYWESCYIRFEMQMTLYRKQLKQAKAGQRRVSERLSAYLDY
;
A
#
# COMPACT_ATOMS: atom_id res chain seq x y z
N MET A 1 39.97 -12.95 6.14
CA MET A 1 38.78 -13.66 5.66
C MET A 1 39.14 -14.54 4.45
N GLU A 2 40.05 -14.10 3.57
CA GLU A 2 40.57 -14.93 2.46
C GLU A 2 41.37 -16.16 2.93
N GLU A 3 42.24 -16.04 3.95
CA GLU A 3 43.07 -17.16 4.45
C GLU A 3 42.26 -18.40 4.89
N THR A 4 41.05 -18.21 5.42
CA THR A 4 40.16 -19.30 5.82
C THR A 4 39.54 -20.04 4.63
N PHE A 5 39.34 -19.35 3.50
CA PHE A 5 38.88 -19.98 2.27
C PHE A 5 40.00 -20.75 1.56
N ASP A 6 41.24 -20.30 1.69
CA ASP A 6 42.41 -21.01 1.14
C ASP A 6 42.62 -22.37 1.83
N VAL A 7 42.48 -22.43 3.15
CA VAL A 7 42.56 -23.68 3.93
C VAL A 7 41.45 -24.65 3.54
N LEU A 8 40.22 -24.16 3.37
CA LEU A 8 39.07 -24.95 2.90
C LEU A 8 39.30 -25.47 1.47
N SER A 9 39.83 -24.62 0.58
CA SER A 9 40.14 -25.00 -0.80
C SER A 9 41.22 -26.08 -0.85
N GLU A 10 42.24 -26.01 0.01
CA GLU A 10 43.29 -27.02 0.10
C GLU A 10 42.79 -28.35 0.69
N PHE A 11 41.88 -28.29 1.68
CA PHE A 11 41.22 -29.46 2.26
C PHE A 11 40.36 -30.20 1.22
N VAL A 12 39.59 -29.46 0.41
CA VAL A 12 38.78 -30.05 -0.66
C VAL A 12 39.65 -30.60 -1.78
N ARG A 13 40.73 -29.89 -2.15
CA ARG A 13 41.70 -30.35 -3.17
C ARG A 13 42.40 -31.66 -2.81
N THR A 14 42.53 -31.96 -1.51
CA THR A 14 43.10 -33.24 -1.02
C THR A 14 42.06 -34.37 -0.94
N GLY A 15 40.85 -34.15 -1.44
CA GLY A 15 39.75 -35.13 -1.50
C GLY A 15 38.84 -35.11 -0.27
N GLY A 16 38.97 -34.10 0.60
CA GLY A 16 38.03 -33.86 1.69
C GLY A 16 36.66 -33.42 1.14
N ILE A 17 35.59 -33.88 1.77
CA ILE A 17 34.21 -33.49 1.43
C ILE A 17 33.66 -32.69 2.61
N VAL A 18 33.10 -31.52 2.34
CA VAL A 18 32.44 -30.67 3.32
C VAL A 18 31.01 -31.18 3.53
N VAL A 19 30.71 -31.62 4.75
CA VAL A 19 29.38 -32.19 5.07
C VAL A 19 28.38 -31.11 5.50
N HIS A 20 28.86 -30.09 6.24
CA HIS A 20 28.02 -29.02 6.77
C HIS A 20 28.76 -27.70 6.81
N VAL A 21 28.09 -26.63 6.37
CA VAL A 21 28.60 -25.26 6.50
C VAL A 21 27.54 -24.40 7.18
N HIS A 22 27.97 -23.62 8.15
CA HIS A 22 27.10 -22.66 8.84
C HIS A 22 27.78 -21.29 8.86
N LEU A 23 27.06 -20.26 8.42
CA LEU A 23 27.41 -18.87 8.67
C LEU A 23 26.91 -18.49 10.07
N LEU A 24 27.83 -17.99 10.89
CA LEU A 24 27.52 -17.42 12.20
C LEU A 24 27.56 -15.90 12.08
N ASP A 25 26.40 -15.27 12.17
CA ASP A 25 26.29 -13.80 12.23
C ASP A 25 25.33 -13.39 13.36
N ASN A 26 25.77 -12.49 14.23
CA ASN A 26 25.01 -11.99 15.38
C ASN A 26 24.38 -13.10 16.27
N GLY A 27 25.07 -14.24 16.39
CA GLY A 27 24.57 -15.40 17.16
C GLY A 27 23.55 -16.27 16.42
N LEU A 28 23.15 -15.88 15.20
CA LEU A 28 22.29 -16.66 14.33
C LEU A 28 23.13 -17.63 13.48
N ARG A 29 22.72 -18.91 13.43
CA ARG A 29 23.33 -19.92 12.55
C ARG A 29 22.50 -20.05 11.29
N THR A 30 23.06 -19.64 10.17
CA THR A 30 22.47 -19.83 8.85
C THR A 30 23.16 -21.00 8.15
N PRO A 31 22.47 -22.11 7.84
CA PRO A 31 23.06 -23.19 7.05
C PRO A 31 23.37 -22.68 5.64
N LEU A 32 24.56 -23.01 5.14
CA LEU A 32 24.98 -22.76 3.76
C LEU A 32 25.07 -24.10 3.01
N PRO A 33 24.82 -24.11 1.68
CA PRO A 33 24.99 -25.30 0.87
C PRO A 33 26.46 -25.72 0.86
N SER A 34 26.78 -26.92 1.35
CA SER A 34 28.15 -27.43 1.40
C SER A 34 28.72 -27.68 0.00
N GLU A 35 27.84 -27.94 -0.97
CA GLU A 35 28.16 -28.16 -2.39
C GLU A 35 28.79 -26.93 -3.04
N ALA A 36 28.57 -25.72 -2.49
CA ALA A 36 29.23 -24.50 -2.95
C ALA A 36 30.71 -24.42 -2.56
N PHE A 37 31.16 -25.28 -1.64
CA PHE A 37 32.52 -25.30 -1.09
C PHE A 37 33.32 -26.52 -1.52
N ASP A 38 32.65 -27.59 -1.99
CA ASP A 38 33.26 -28.86 -2.44
C ASP A 38 33.94 -28.76 -3.81
N GLY A 39 34.02 -27.58 -4.41
CA GLY A 39 34.62 -27.39 -5.75
C GLY A 39 33.81 -28.01 -6.88
N GLU A 40 32.66 -28.61 -6.58
CA GLU A 40 31.69 -29.08 -7.57
C GLU A 40 31.15 -27.89 -8.39
N PRO A 41 30.86 -28.08 -9.69
CA PRO A 41 30.40 -26.98 -10.53
C PRO A 41 29.05 -26.44 -10.04
N ILE A 42 29.06 -25.28 -9.36
CA ILE A 42 27.85 -24.52 -8.97
C ILE A 42 26.97 -24.13 -10.17
N ALA A 43 27.47 -24.32 -11.39
CA ALA A 43 26.78 -24.07 -12.65
C ALA A 43 25.41 -24.76 -12.74
N SER A 44 25.23 -25.96 -12.17
CA SER A 44 23.93 -26.65 -12.18
C SER A 44 22.89 -25.93 -11.32
N HIS A 45 23.29 -25.46 -10.14
CA HIS A 45 22.45 -24.70 -9.21
C HIS A 45 22.11 -23.32 -9.78
N ILE A 46 23.10 -22.65 -10.38
CA ILE A 46 22.89 -21.35 -11.06
C ILE A 46 21.91 -21.50 -12.22
N ARG A 47 22.04 -22.53 -13.06
CA ARG A 47 21.09 -22.80 -14.15
C ARG A 47 19.68 -23.09 -13.64
N LYS A 48 19.56 -23.83 -12.54
CA LYS A 48 18.25 -24.09 -11.93
C LYS A 48 17.56 -22.80 -11.47
N LEU A 49 18.32 -21.93 -10.80
CA LEU A 49 17.85 -20.59 -10.41
C LEU A 49 17.45 -19.74 -11.62
N GLU A 50 18.26 -19.76 -12.68
CA GLU A 50 17.96 -19.05 -13.93
C GLU A 50 16.65 -19.53 -14.56
N VAL A 51 16.41 -20.85 -14.59
CA VAL A 51 15.14 -21.42 -15.08
C VAL A 51 13.97 -20.98 -14.22
N GLU A 52 14.08 -21.08 -12.89
CA GLU A 52 13.01 -20.68 -11.96
C GLU A 52 12.67 -19.19 -12.10
N TRP A 53 13.67 -18.32 -12.17
CA TRP A 53 13.49 -16.88 -12.40
C TRP A 53 12.85 -16.59 -13.75
N THR A 54 13.29 -17.29 -14.80
CA THR A 54 12.73 -17.11 -16.15
C THR A 54 11.27 -17.57 -16.20
N THR A 55 10.90 -18.63 -15.49
CA THR A 55 9.50 -19.06 -15.36
C THR A 55 8.65 -18.00 -14.68
N LEU A 56 9.10 -17.46 -13.54
CA LEU A 56 8.38 -16.41 -12.81
C LEU A 56 8.24 -15.12 -13.62
N LEU A 57 9.24 -14.74 -14.40
CA LEU A 57 9.19 -13.55 -15.24
C LEU A 57 8.35 -13.74 -16.51
N ASN A 58 8.19 -14.98 -16.97
CA ASN A 58 7.35 -15.33 -18.11
C ASN A 58 5.89 -15.62 -17.73
N GLU A 59 5.58 -15.77 -16.44
CA GLU A 59 4.21 -15.68 -15.95
C GLU A 59 3.70 -14.27 -16.26
N SER A 60 2.85 -14.16 -17.29
CA SER A 60 2.28 -12.89 -17.68
C SER A 60 1.35 -12.40 -16.58
N VAL A 61 1.86 -11.51 -15.73
CA VAL A 61 1.01 -10.65 -14.91
C VAL A 61 0.18 -9.86 -15.89
N ASN A 62 -1.09 -10.23 -16.08
CA ASN A 62 -1.99 -9.48 -16.96
C ASN A 62 -2.06 -8.05 -16.42
N PRO A 63 -1.36 -7.08 -17.05
CA PRO A 63 -1.21 -5.76 -16.48
C PRO A 63 -2.56 -5.02 -16.48
N GLN A 64 -3.48 -5.43 -17.36
CA GLN A 64 -4.85 -4.92 -17.41
C GLN A 64 -5.64 -5.39 -16.18
N SER A 65 -5.50 -6.65 -15.76
CA SER A 65 -6.14 -7.18 -14.56
C SER A 65 -5.63 -6.50 -13.28
N ALA A 66 -4.31 -6.38 -13.13
CA ALA A 66 -3.71 -5.73 -11.95
C ALA A 66 -4.06 -4.23 -11.89
N THR A 67 -4.01 -3.52 -13.02
CA THR A 67 -4.39 -2.10 -13.09
C THR A 67 -5.88 -1.90 -12.82
N HIS A 68 -6.74 -2.79 -13.34
CA HIS A 68 -8.17 -2.74 -13.10
C HIS A 68 -8.49 -2.95 -11.61
N GLN A 69 -7.92 -3.97 -10.97
CA GLN A 69 -8.11 -4.23 -9.54
C GLN A 69 -7.67 -3.05 -8.66
N LEU A 70 -6.53 -2.42 -8.97
CA LEU A 70 -6.05 -1.24 -8.26
C LEU A 70 -6.98 -0.04 -8.47
N LEU A 71 -7.43 0.22 -9.69
CA LEU A 71 -8.35 1.31 -10.01
C LEU A 71 -9.71 1.13 -9.32
N THR A 72 -10.29 -0.08 -9.35
CA THR A 72 -11.54 -0.39 -8.65
C THR A 72 -11.39 -0.17 -7.15
N SER A 73 -10.32 -0.71 -6.54
CA SER A 73 -10.07 -0.60 -5.10
C SER A 73 -9.85 0.86 -4.67
N CYS A 74 -9.04 1.60 -5.42
CA CYS A 74 -8.71 3.00 -5.10
C CYS A 74 -9.94 3.91 -5.28
N SER A 75 -10.73 3.67 -6.32
CA SER A 75 -11.98 4.42 -6.57
C SER A 75 -13.04 4.11 -5.52
N GLY A 76 -13.15 2.87 -5.05
CA GLY A 76 -14.02 2.49 -3.93
C GLY A 76 -13.68 3.26 -2.65
N ARG A 77 -12.40 3.24 -2.24
CA ARG A 77 -11.93 4.00 -1.06
C ARG A 77 -12.15 5.51 -1.19
N LEU A 78 -11.96 6.05 -2.39
CA LEU A 78 -12.19 7.47 -2.65
C LEU A 78 -13.68 7.81 -2.57
N HIS A 79 -14.56 6.93 -3.05
CA HIS A 79 -16.00 7.07 -2.93
C HIS A 79 -16.45 7.08 -1.46
N GLU A 80 -15.97 6.13 -0.65
CA GLU A 80 -16.22 6.07 0.80
C GLU A 80 -15.73 7.32 1.54
N THR A 81 -14.56 7.83 1.14
CA THR A 81 -13.99 9.07 1.71
C THR A 81 -14.90 10.27 1.44
N TYR A 82 -15.41 10.39 0.20
CA TYR A 82 -16.38 11.44 -0.12
C TYR A 82 -17.69 11.27 0.65
N GLN A 83 -18.20 10.04 0.78
CA GLN A 83 -19.42 9.76 1.52
C GLN A 83 -19.29 10.16 2.99
N THR A 84 -18.22 9.74 3.66
CA THR A 84 -17.92 10.11 5.05
C THR A 84 -17.87 11.64 5.23
N ARG A 85 -17.23 12.34 4.28
CA ARG A 85 -17.16 13.80 4.30
C ARG A 85 -18.52 14.46 4.09
N ILE A 86 -19.36 13.92 3.21
CA ILE A 86 -20.73 14.39 2.97
C ILE A 86 -21.55 14.24 4.25
N ASP A 87 -21.53 13.07 4.88
CA ASP A 87 -22.28 12.79 6.10
C ASP A 87 -21.88 13.72 7.24
N TRP A 88 -20.56 13.94 7.40
CA TRP A 88 -20.03 14.87 8.39
C TRP A 88 -20.49 16.32 8.13
N LEU A 89 -20.43 16.78 6.88
CA LEU A 89 -20.85 18.14 6.50
C LEU A 89 -22.35 18.34 6.72
N GLU A 90 -23.17 17.37 6.37
CA GLU A 90 -24.61 17.43 6.58
C GLU A 90 -24.97 17.43 8.08
N ALA A 91 -24.29 16.61 8.88
CA ALA A 91 -24.45 16.62 10.33
C ALA A 91 -24.01 17.96 10.95
N ALA A 92 -22.90 18.54 10.48
CA ALA A 92 -22.40 19.83 10.93
C ALA A 92 -23.38 20.98 10.59
N ILE A 93 -23.98 20.96 9.41
CA ILE A 93 -25.03 21.90 9.00
C ILE A 93 -26.24 21.76 9.93
N ARG A 94 -26.81 20.55 10.07
CA ARG A 94 -27.97 20.30 10.95
C ARG A 94 -27.72 20.77 12.39
N LYS A 95 -26.53 20.48 12.93
CA LYS A 95 -26.13 20.91 14.27
C LYS A 95 -26.02 22.42 14.41
N THR A 96 -25.50 23.10 13.38
CA THR A 96 -25.35 24.56 13.38
C THR A 96 -26.70 25.25 13.24
N GLU A 97 -27.58 24.75 12.36
CA GLU A 97 -28.97 25.20 12.24
C GLU A 97 -29.70 25.04 13.58
N GLY A 98 -29.58 23.88 14.23
CA GLY A 98 -30.17 23.65 15.55
C GLY A 98 -29.65 24.61 16.63
N ARG A 99 -28.38 25.03 16.56
CA ARG A 99 -27.81 26.04 17.46
C ARG A 99 -28.39 27.43 17.20
N ILE A 100 -28.56 27.82 15.94
CA ILE A 100 -29.19 29.09 15.57
C ILE A 100 -30.62 29.16 16.11
N HIS A 101 -31.41 28.09 15.95
CA HIS A 101 -32.80 28.06 16.41
C HIS A 101 -32.94 28.16 17.94
N ARG A 102 -31.95 27.70 18.69
CA ARG A 102 -31.94 27.70 20.16
C ARG A 102 -31.24 28.91 20.77
N LEU A 103 -30.63 29.76 19.96
CA LEU A 103 -29.82 30.86 20.45
C LEU A 103 -30.76 31.91 21.10
N PRO A 104 -30.46 32.42 22.30
CA PRO A 104 -31.32 33.42 22.94
C PRO A 104 -31.09 34.80 22.30
N ARG A 105 -32.17 35.58 22.12
CA ARG A 105 -32.08 36.97 21.65
C ARG A 105 -31.50 37.87 22.74
N THR A 106 -30.19 37.84 22.84
CA THR A 106 -29.37 38.69 23.72
C THR A 106 -28.73 39.82 22.93
N ALA A 107 -28.07 40.77 23.59
CA ALA A 107 -27.32 41.84 22.94
C ALA A 107 -26.22 41.34 21.96
N TYR A 108 -25.78 40.09 22.10
CA TYR A 108 -24.77 39.46 21.24
C TYR A 108 -25.35 38.54 20.16
N TRP A 109 -26.69 38.46 20.04
CA TRP A 109 -27.38 37.55 19.12
C TRP A 109 -26.91 37.74 17.67
N GLU A 110 -26.84 38.98 17.19
CA GLU A 110 -26.49 39.28 15.80
C GLU A 110 -25.07 38.81 15.45
N SER A 111 -24.11 39.07 16.34
CA SER A 111 -22.73 38.64 16.13
C SER A 111 -22.60 37.10 16.11
N CYS A 112 -23.32 36.41 16.99
CA CYS A 112 -23.38 34.95 17.00
C CYS A 112 -24.07 34.40 15.75
N TYR A 113 -25.19 35.00 15.33
CA TYR A 113 -25.94 34.62 14.14
C TYR A 113 -25.08 34.73 12.88
N ILE A 114 -24.43 35.89 12.66
CA ILE A 114 -23.55 36.14 11.52
C ILE A 114 -22.42 35.10 11.46
N ARG A 115 -21.81 34.77 12.60
CA ARG A 115 -20.74 33.77 12.67
C ARG A 115 -21.23 32.38 12.24
N PHE A 116 -22.41 31.97 12.71
CA PHE A 116 -22.99 30.68 12.32
C PHE A 116 -23.41 30.66 10.85
N GLU A 117 -23.94 31.75 10.30
CA GLU A 117 -24.25 31.84 8.86
C GLU A 117 -23.01 31.74 7.98
N MET A 118 -21.91 32.42 8.34
CA MET A 118 -20.63 32.29 7.64
C MET A 118 -20.15 30.83 7.64
N GLN A 119 -20.22 30.17 8.81
CA GLN A 119 -19.83 28.78 8.95
C GLN A 119 -20.71 27.84 8.11
N MET A 120 -22.03 28.04 8.10
CA MET A 120 -22.95 27.27 7.26
C MET A 120 -22.68 27.48 5.77
N THR A 121 -22.37 28.71 5.35
CA THR A 121 -22.03 29.01 3.96
C THR A 121 -20.79 28.24 3.51
N LEU A 122 -19.76 28.17 4.37
CA LEU A 122 -18.57 27.36 4.13
C LEU A 122 -18.91 25.87 4.03
N TYR A 123 -19.69 25.32 4.96
CA TYR A 123 -20.08 23.91 4.92
C TYR A 123 -20.89 23.56 3.68
N ARG A 124 -21.85 24.40 3.27
CA ARG A 124 -22.65 24.20 2.06
C ARG A 124 -21.77 24.23 0.80
N LYS A 125 -20.80 25.14 0.74
CA LYS A 125 -19.81 25.17 -0.36
C LYS A 125 -18.99 23.87 -0.41
N GLN A 126 -18.46 23.43 0.73
CA GLN A 126 -17.70 22.19 0.82
C GLN A 126 -18.55 20.96 0.48
N LEU A 127 -19.83 20.95 0.87
CA LEU A 127 -20.77 19.86 0.58
C LEU A 127 -21.02 19.75 -0.92
N LYS A 128 -21.24 20.88 -1.60
CA LYS A 128 -21.37 20.91 -3.07
C LYS A 128 -20.11 20.37 -3.75
N GLN A 129 -18.92 20.75 -3.26
CA GLN A 129 -17.65 20.25 -3.79
C GLN A 129 -17.47 18.75 -3.55
N ALA A 130 -17.81 18.24 -2.36
CA ALA A 130 -17.72 16.83 -2.02
C ALA A 130 -18.67 15.98 -2.88
N LYS A 131 -19.93 16.41 -3.04
CA LYS A 131 -20.92 15.76 -3.91
C LYS A 131 -20.49 15.74 -5.37
N ALA A 132 -19.93 16.84 -5.88
CA ALA A 132 -19.37 16.88 -7.23
C ALA A 132 -18.16 15.96 -7.39
N GLY A 133 -17.29 15.88 -6.38
CA GLY A 133 -16.15 14.96 -6.34
C GLY A 133 -16.60 13.50 -6.40
N GLN A 134 -17.54 13.11 -5.53
CA GLN A 134 -18.11 11.77 -5.50
C GLN A 134 -18.72 11.37 -6.85
N ARG A 135 -19.48 12.28 -7.46
CA ARG A 135 -20.14 12.03 -8.76
C ARG A 135 -19.12 11.73 -9.86
N ARG A 136 -18.03 12.51 -9.94
CA ARG A 136 -16.94 12.25 -10.90
C ARG A 136 -16.25 10.90 -10.67
N VAL A 137 -16.10 10.47 -9.41
CA VAL A 137 -15.53 9.16 -9.11
C VAL A 137 -16.47 8.05 -9.57
N SER A 138 -17.77 8.18 -9.30
CA SER A 138 -18.79 7.23 -9.75
C SER A 138 -18.88 7.16 -11.28
N GLU A 139 -18.87 8.28 -11.99
CA GLU A 139 -18.87 8.35 -13.46
C GLU A 139 -17.63 7.68 -14.07
N ARG A 140 -16.46 7.84 -13.43
CA ARG A 140 -15.25 7.14 -13.87
C ARG A 140 -15.38 5.64 -13.63
N LEU A 141 -15.89 5.23 -12.47
CA LEU A 141 -16.03 3.81 -12.13
C LEU A 141 -17.02 3.09 -13.06
N SER A 142 -18.15 3.71 -13.41
CA SER A 142 -19.14 3.12 -14.31
C SER A 142 -18.56 2.81 -15.69
N ALA A 143 -17.68 3.67 -16.20
CA ALA A 143 -17.01 3.45 -17.49
C ALA A 143 -16.11 2.19 -17.51
N TYR A 144 -15.74 1.64 -16.35
CA TYR A 144 -14.96 0.40 -16.24
C TYR A 144 -15.80 -0.84 -15.95
N LEU A 145 -17.09 -0.68 -15.60
CA LEU A 145 -17.98 -1.80 -15.28
C LEU A 145 -18.81 -2.28 -16.50
N ASP A 146 -18.79 -1.54 -17.60
CA ASP A 146 -19.53 -1.85 -18.85
C ASP A 146 -18.71 -2.68 -19.87
N TYR A 147 -17.58 -3.27 -19.46
CA TYR A 147 -16.70 -4.13 -20.28
C TYR A 147 -16.62 -5.55 -19.72
#